data_AF-A0A3P6T4Q0-F1
#
_entry.id   AF-A0A3P6T4Q0-F1
#
_cell.length_a   1.000
_cell.length_b   1.000
_cell.length_c   1.000
_cell.angle_alpha   90.00
_cell.angle_beta   90.00
_cell.angle_gamma   90.00
#
_symmetry.space_group_name_H-M   'P 1'
#
loop_
_entity.id
_entity.type
_entity.pdbx_description
1 polymer ?
#
loop_
_entity_poly.entity_id
_entity_poly.type
_entity_poly.pdbx_seq_one_letter_code
_entity_poly.pdbx_strand_id
1 'polypeptide(L)' 'MFAESPTAALKRRFRTNFTEAQSLLLEEAFQESHYPDQTAKKDMAEKLDIPEDRITVWFALSQAIGRYGRSQL' A
#
# COMPACT_ATOMS: atom_id res chain seq x y z
N MET A 1 -38.69 3.13 6.72
CA MET A 1 -37.70 2.64 5.74
C MET A 1 -36.49 3.54 5.81
N PHE A 2 -35.45 3.14 6.54
CA PHE A 2 -34.13 3.77 6.47
C PHE A 2 -33.12 2.64 6.43
N ALA A 3 -32.38 2.56 5.33
CA ALA A 3 -31.37 1.56 5.12
C ALA A 3 -30.22 1.79 6.10
N GLU A 4 -30.08 0.90 7.09
CA GLU A 4 -28.81 0.73 7.78
C GLU A 4 -27.81 0.17 6.76
N SER A 5 -27.05 1.09 6.17
CA SER A 5 -25.82 0.77 5.46
C SER A 5 -24.92 0.04 6.45
N PRO A 6 -24.36 -1.15 6.13
CA PRO A 6 -23.49 -1.86 7.06
C PRO A 6 -22.32 -0.95 7.35
N THR A 7 -22.33 -0.39 8.56
CA THR A 7 -21.23 0.37 9.14
C THR A 7 -19.98 -0.45 8.89
N ALA A 8 -18.96 0.18 8.30
CA ALA A 8 -17.65 -0.36 7.95
C ALA A 8 -16.84 -0.79 9.20
N ALA A 9 -17.46 -1.60 10.05
CA ALA A 9 -16.89 -2.21 11.21
C ALA A 9 -15.95 -3.32 10.74
N LEU A 10 -14.74 -3.29 11.29
CA LEU A 10 -13.81 -4.42 11.29
C LEU A 10 -13.17 -4.82 9.96
N LYS A 11 -12.58 -3.86 9.24
CA LYS A 11 -11.25 -4.16 8.68
C LYS A 11 -10.21 -3.63 9.65
N ARG A 12 -10.05 -4.35 10.78
CA ARG A 12 -8.81 -4.29 11.58
C ARG A 12 -7.69 -4.51 10.58
N ARG A 13 -7.05 -3.43 10.14
CA ARG A 13 -6.02 -3.47 9.11
C ARG A 13 -4.82 -4.18 9.72
N PHE A 14 -4.72 -5.49 9.51
CA PHE A 14 -3.55 -6.27 9.92
C PHE A 14 -2.31 -5.56 9.38
N ARG A 15 -1.36 -5.28 10.26
CA ARG A 15 -0.08 -4.68 9.89
C ARG A 15 0.60 -5.70 8.97
N THR A 16 0.59 -5.41 7.67
CA THR A 16 1.32 -6.19 6.68
C THR A 16 2.79 -5.87 6.89
N ASN A 17 3.53 -6.81 7.47
CA ASN A 17 4.98 -6.81 7.37
C ASN A 17 5.30 -7.19 5.92
N PHE A 18 5.73 -6.20 5.14
CA PHE A 18 6.22 -6.46 3.79
C PHE A 18 7.42 -7.40 3.88
N THR A 19 7.46 -8.41 3.04
CA THR A 19 8.67 -9.21 2.87
C THR A 19 9.75 -8.36 2.17
N GLU A 20 11.00 -8.79 2.25
CA GLU A 20 12.11 -8.11 1.55
C GLU A 20 11.85 -8.02 0.03
N ALA A 21 11.37 -9.11 -0.57
CA ALA A 21 11.00 -9.15 -1.98
C ALA A 21 9.86 -8.17 -2.33
N GLN A 22 8.80 -8.09 -1.50
CA GLN A 22 7.72 -7.13 -1.71
C GLN A 22 8.19 -5.69 -1.58
N SER A 23 9.12 -5.42 -0.66
CA SER A 23 9.67 -4.08 -0.44
C SER A 23 10.55 -3.65 -1.60
N LEU A 24 11.38 -4.55 -2.13
CA LEU A 24 12.19 -4.33 -3.34
C LEU A 24 11.31 -3.99 -4.54
N LEU A 25 10.25 -4.77 -4.77
CA LEU A 25 9.32 -4.53 -5.89
C LEU A 25 8.57 -3.19 -5.76
N LEU A 26 8.19 -2.81 -4.54
CA LEU A 26 7.60 -1.48 -4.28
C LEU A 26 8.61 -0.35 -4.51
N GLU A 27 9.87 -0.56 -4.15
CA GLU A 27 10.95 0.42 -4.36
C GLU A 27 11.31 0.56 -5.85
N GLU A 28 11.40 -0.55 -6.60
CA GLU A 28 11.56 -0.55 -8.06
C GLU A 28 10.39 0.18 -8.75
N ALA A 29 9.16 -0.14 -8.38
CA ALA A 29 7.97 0.52 -8.91
C ALA A 29 7.95 2.03 -8.60
N PHE A 30 8.45 2.43 -7.43
CA PHE A 30 8.58 3.84 -7.05
C PHE A 30 9.66 4.58 -7.84
N GLN A 31 10.77 3.91 -8.16
CA GLN A 31 11.81 4.46 -9.04
C GLN A 31 11.29 4.63 -10.47
N GLU A 32 10.48 3.69 -10.97
CA GLU A 32 9.91 3.73 -12.32
C GLU A 32 8.79 4.77 -12.44
N SER A 33 7.93 4.89 -11.43
CA SER A 33 6.86 5.89 -11.39
C SER A 33 6.66 6.46 -9.99
N HIS A 34 7.06 7.72 -9.81
CA HIS A 34 6.85 8.47 -8.55
C HIS A 34 5.36 8.72 -8.25
N TYR A 35 4.50 8.64 -9.26
CA TYR A 35 3.04 8.81 -9.16
C TYR A 35 2.33 7.66 -9.87
N PRO A 36 2.25 6.47 -9.26
CA PRO A 36 1.51 5.37 -9.87
C PRO A 36 0.02 5.72 -9.93
N ASP A 37 -0.55 5.59 -11.13
CA ASP A 37 -1.99 5.70 -11.34
C ASP A 37 -2.77 4.62 -10.57
N GLN A 38 -4.08 4.82 -10.42
CA GLN A 38 -4.96 3.91 -9.70
C GLN A 38 -4.91 2.48 -10.27
N THR A 39 -4.75 2.35 -11.59
CA THR A 39 -4.55 1.07 -12.28
C THR A 39 -3.23 0.41 -11.90
N ALA A 40 -2.13 1.18 -11.85
CA ALA A 40 -0.81 0.67 -11.47
C ALA A 40 -0.78 0.20 -10.01
N LYS A 41 -1.47 0.91 -9.11
CA LYS A 41 -1.63 0.49 -7.71
C LYS A 41 -2.40 -0.83 -7.58
N LYS A 42 -3.45 -1.03 -8.38
CA LYS A 42 -4.21 -2.29 -8.41
C LYS A 42 -3.39 -3.45 -8.95
N ASP A 43 -2.67 -3.25 -10.05
CA ASP A 43 -1.83 -4.27 -10.64
C ASP A 43 -0.71 -4.70 -9.66
N MET A 44 -0.11 -3.75 -8.94
CA MET A 44 0.84 -4.06 -7.86
C MET A 44 0.17 -4.77 -6.67
N ALA A 45 -1.07 -4.41 -6.33
CA ALA A 45 -1.83 -5.06 -5.27
C ALA A 45 -2.04 -6.55 -5.57
N GLU A 46 -2.42 -6.86 -6.82
CA GLU A 46 -2.60 -8.23 -7.28
C GLU A 46 -1.26 -8.98 -7.40
N LYS A 47 -0.22 -8.34 -7.95
CA LYS A 47 1.10 -8.97 -8.11
C LYS A 47 1.80 -9.28 -6.79
N LEU A 48 1.65 -8.41 -5.79
CA LEU A 48 2.33 -8.54 -4.50
C LEU A 48 1.48 -9.24 -3.43
N ASP A 49 0.21 -9.52 -3.73
CA ASP A 49 -0.82 -9.96 -2.79
C ASP A 49 -0.97 -8.99 -1.60
N ILE A 50 -0.99 -7.70 -1.91
CA ILE A 50 -1.03 -6.61 -0.92
C ILE A 50 -2.28 -5.79 -1.17
N PRO A 51 -3.08 -5.44 -0.15
CA PRO A 51 -4.25 -4.60 -0.36
C PRO A 51 -3.85 -3.21 -0.89
N GLU A 52 -4.60 -2.70 -1.87
CA GLU A 52 -4.40 -1.39 -2.54
C GLU A 52 -4.24 -0.23 -1.54
N ASP A 53 -4.93 -0.28 -0.41
CA ASP A 53 -4.84 0.70 0.68
C ASP A 53 -3.42 0.77 1.26
N ARG A 54 -2.72 -0.37 1.39
CA ARG A 54 -1.33 -0.43 1.86
C ARG A 54 -0.36 0.13 0.84
N ILE A 55 -0.58 -0.11 -0.45
CA ILE A 55 0.21 0.49 -1.52
C ILE A 55 0.01 2.01 -1.52
N THR A 56 -1.23 2.48 -1.35
CA THR A 56 -1.54 3.91 -1.26
C THR A 56 -0.82 4.58 -0.09
N VAL A 57 -0.90 3.97 1.11
CA VAL A 57 -0.18 4.48 2.30
C VAL A 57 1.33 4.39 2.12
N TRP A 58 1.85 3.32 1.52
CA TRP A 58 3.28 3.16 1.27
C TRP A 58 3.78 4.26 0.32
N PHE A 59 3.10 4.52 -0.80
CA PHE A 59 3.48 5.59 -1.73
C PHE A 59 3.32 6.99 -1.10
N ALA A 60 2.29 7.21 -0.29
CA ALA A 60 2.10 8.48 0.42
C ALA A 60 3.18 8.70 1.49
N LEU A 61 3.55 7.64 2.22
CA LEU A 61 4.63 7.66 3.21
C LEU A 61 5.98 7.88 2.53
N SER A 62 6.28 7.14 1.47
CA SER A 62 7.51 7.29 0.67
C SER A 62 7.67 8.72 0.13
N GLN A 63 6.59 9.36 -0.33
CA GLN A 63 6.60 10.76 -0.75
C GLN A 63 6.76 11.75 0.42
N ALA A 64 6.03 11.54 1.52
CA ALA A 64 6.03 12.45 2.68
C ALA A 64 7.35 12.38 3.47
N ILE A 65 7.99 11.22 3.48
CA ILE A 65 9.17 10.95 4.28
C ILE A 65 10.48 11.13 3.50
N GLY A 66 10.46 11.16 2.16
CA GLY A 66 11.62 11.52 1.35
C GLY A 66 12.90 10.68 1.56
N ARG A 67 12.80 9.54 2.27
CA ARG A 67 13.83 8.56 2.72
C ARG A 67 13.66 8.25 4.22
N TYR A 68 12.85 7.24 4.55
CA TYR A 68 13.20 6.32 5.64
C TYR A 68 13.47 5.01 4.91
N GLY A 69 14.73 4.61 4.73
CA GLY A 69 15.54 4.28 5.88
C GLY A 69 14.90 3.09 6.60
N ARG A 70 14.64 2.01 5.85
CA ARG A 70 14.82 0.61 6.25
C ARG A 70 15.05 0.45 7.77
N SER A 71 13.99 0.19 8.52
CA SER A 71 14.03 -0.54 9.80
C SER A 71 12.61 -0.90 10.19
N GLN A 72 12.21 -2.12 9.80
CA GLN A 72 11.37 -2.90 10.69
C GLN A 72 12.15 -3.08 12.00
N LEU A 73 11.71 -2.41 13.05
CA LEU A 73 11.87 -2.84 14.43
C LEU A 73 10.47 -2.84 15.07
#